data_AF-A0A938S335-F1
#
_entry.id   AF-A0A938S335-F1
#
_cell.length_a   1.000
_cell.length_b   1.000
_cell.length_c   1.000
_cell.angle_alpha   90.00
_cell.angle_beta   90.00
_cell.angle_gamma   90.00
#
_symmetry.space_group_name_H-M   'P 1'
#
loop_
_entity.id
_entity.type
_entity.pdbx_description
1 polymer ?
#
loop_
_entity_poly.entity_id
_entity_poly.type
_entity_poly.pdbx_seq_one_letter_code
_entity_poly.pdbx_strand_id
1 'polypeptide(L)'
;MPTGRPYTASYKLQRLDLLDTYRGKTFSTLPKDVQNKLEDSILRSFELSDSSGDIHFIVFERLNTGGVKLNDMEIRNCLYRGTLNSLIKELARDTNFITAVNQRKFERRMQDRALVLRFLAFYERTHLKCTLGLKRFLNEFLSTYQNCPNDKAREYQKVFEKCMKASLTVFGDTAFRLKSDIAKPGKFSSGEWSTRPNAAIFQVVSTSFHRYDLGQITQKADCIYEGYVDLINSDTMWVDRVRRATGESTRLKYTFDTWLERLDEIMRTSQPQDARRAFSRQLKKEMFEANPTCKLCRNKISLIDDAVIDHDSRYWLGGRTIPDNANLAHRICNLKKG
;
A
#
# COMPACT_ATOMS: atom_id res chain seq x y z
N MET A 1 -33.98 41.04 -0.66
CA MET A 1 -32.73 40.75 -1.38
C MET A 1 -31.59 41.46 -0.66
N PRO A 2 -30.53 40.77 -0.21
CA PRO A 2 -29.39 41.46 0.37
C PRO A 2 -28.60 42.13 -0.76
N THR A 3 -28.57 43.46 -0.75
CA THR A 3 -27.90 44.35 -1.72
C THR A 3 -26.42 44.58 -1.41
N GLY A 4 -25.77 43.66 -0.69
CA GLY A 4 -24.35 43.74 -0.36
C GLY A 4 -23.49 43.28 -1.54
N ARG A 5 -22.68 44.18 -2.12
CA ARG A 5 -21.64 43.79 -3.10
C ARG A 5 -20.70 42.76 -2.43
N PRO A 6 -20.54 41.53 -2.97
CA PRO A 6 -19.81 40.45 -2.30
C PRO A 6 -18.27 40.54 -2.40
N TYR A 7 -17.71 41.65 -2.89
CA TYR A 7 -16.31 41.74 -3.31
C TYR A 7 -15.37 42.48 -2.34
N THR A 8 -15.50 42.25 -1.02
CA THR A 8 -14.51 42.77 -0.04
C THR A 8 -13.34 41.82 0.22
N ALA A 9 -13.32 40.64 -0.39
CA ALA A 9 -12.23 39.69 -0.22
C ALA A 9 -11.09 39.94 -1.23
N SER A 10 -9.89 40.26 -0.72
CA SER A 10 -8.69 40.63 -1.50
C SER A 10 -7.96 39.41 -2.08
N TYR A 11 -8.61 38.66 -2.96
CA TYR A 11 -7.96 37.54 -3.65
C TYR A 11 -7.14 38.04 -4.84
N LYS A 12 -5.83 37.74 -4.84
CA LYS A 12 -4.92 38.04 -5.95
C LYS A 12 -4.95 36.91 -6.97
N LEU A 13 -4.97 37.24 -8.26
CA LEU A 13 -4.88 36.25 -9.32
C LEU A 13 -3.52 35.53 -9.27
N GLN A 14 -3.53 34.21 -9.27
CA GLN A 14 -2.33 33.35 -9.27
C GLN A 14 -2.46 32.27 -10.34
N ARG A 15 -1.34 31.73 -10.80
CA ARG A 15 -1.27 30.62 -11.77
C ARG A 15 -2.02 30.91 -13.08
N LEU A 16 -1.75 32.07 -13.67
CA LEU A 16 -2.18 32.39 -15.03
C LEU A 16 -1.08 31.95 -16.00
N ASP A 17 -1.38 31.02 -16.91
CA ASP A 17 -0.39 30.48 -17.85
C ASP A 17 -0.21 31.36 -19.10
N LEU A 18 -1.25 32.14 -19.47
CA LEU A 18 -1.28 32.95 -20.70
C LEU A 18 -1.46 34.45 -20.45
N LEU A 19 -1.80 34.85 -19.21
CA LEU A 19 -2.19 36.23 -18.85
C LEU A 19 -1.35 36.76 -17.69
N ASP A 20 -0.03 36.64 -17.82
CA ASP A 20 0.91 36.99 -16.74
C ASP A 20 0.86 38.46 -16.33
N THR A 21 0.41 39.35 -17.21
CA THR A 21 0.19 40.78 -16.94
C THR A 21 -0.86 41.06 -15.85
N TYR A 22 -1.71 40.08 -15.54
CA TYR A 22 -2.72 40.16 -14.49
C TYR A 22 -2.34 39.39 -13.23
N ARG A 23 -1.20 38.69 -13.21
CA ARG A 23 -0.73 37.95 -12.05
C ARG A 23 -0.50 38.91 -10.87
N GLY A 24 -1.02 38.55 -9.71
CA GLY A 24 -0.91 39.35 -8.48
C GLY A 24 -1.91 40.51 -8.37
N LYS A 25 -2.68 40.83 -9.42
CA LYS A 25 -3.76 41.82 -9.36
C LYS A 25 -4.97 41.26 -8.62
N THR A 26 -5.66 42.12 -7.89
CA THR A 26 -6.99 41.87 -7.32
C THR A 26 -8.07 42.31 -8.30
N PHE A 27 -9.31 41.85 -8.13
CA PHE A 27 -10.43 42.21 -9.00
C PHE A 27 -10.57 43.73 -9.20
N SER A 28 -10.48 44.51 -8.12
CA SER A 28 -10.57 45.97 -8.17
C SER A 28 -9.42 46.64 -8.94
N THR A 29 -8.26 45.99 -9.02
CA THR A 29 -7.07 46.50 -9.73
C THR A 29 -6.97 46.01 -11.18
N LEU A 30 -7.92 45.20 -11.65
CA LEU A 30 -7.99 44.79 -13.06
C LEU A 30 -8.51 45.93 -13.94
N PRO A 31 -8.12 45.99 -15.22
CA PRO A 31 -8.76 46.85 -16.20
C PRO A 31 -10.28 46.67 -16.21
N LYS A 32 -11.03 47.75 -16.44
CA LYS A 32 -12.50 47.75 -16.29
C LYS A 32 -13.19 46.81 -17.28
N ASP A 33 -12.65 46.68 -18.49
CA ASP A 33 -13.10 45.72 -19.50
C ASP A 33 -12.94 44.26 -19.03
N VAL A 34 -11.87 43.93 -18.31
CA VAL A 34 -11.64 42.59 -17.74
C VAL A 34 -12.56 42.34 -16.54
N GLN A 35 -12.78 43.36 -15.69
CA GLN A 35 -13.76 43.27 -14.60
C GLN A 35 -15.15 42.95 -15.14
N ASN A 36 -15.61 43.70 -16.15
CA ASN A 36 -16.91 43.50 -16.77
C ASN A 36 -17.02 42.10 -17.39
N LYS A 37 -16.00 41.62 -18.12
CA LYS A 37 -15.98 40.25 -18.65
C LYS A 37 -16.14 39.18 -17.57
N LEU A 38 -15.56 39.37 -16.38
CA LEU A 38 -15.69 38.45 -15.26
C LEU A 38 -17.09 38.52 -14.61
N GLU A 39 -17.66 39.72 -14.48
CA GLU A 39 -19.02 39.93 -13.96
C GLU A 39 -20.09 39.38 -14.93
N ASP A 40 -19.88 39.54 -16.24
CA ASP A 40 -20.75 39.06 -17.31
C ASP A 40 -20.54 37.57 -17.63
N SER A 41 -19.59 36.91 -16.97
CA SER A 41 -19.31 35.48 -17.20
C SER A 41 -20.47 34.61 -16.73
N ILE A 42 -21.03 33.83 -17.67
CA ILE A 42 -22.13 32.91 -17.37
C ILE A 42 -21.63 31.76 -16.48
N LEU A 43 -22.11 31.72 -15.24
CA LEU A 43 -21.94 30.57 -14.36
C LEU A 43 -23.00 29.52 -14.69
N ARG A 44 -22.59 28.40 -15.29
CA ARG A 44 -23.49 27.25 -15.52
C ARG A 44 -23.61 26.44 -14.24
N SER A 45 -24.80 26.37 -13.68
CA SER A 45 -25.15 25.44 -12.59
C SER A 45 -25.97 24.27 -13.13
N PHE A 46 -25.71 23.07 -12.64
CA PHE A 46 -26.53 21.89 -12.88
C PHE A 46 -27.09 21.41 -11.55
N GLU A 47 -28.42 21.29 -11.48
CA GLU A 47 -29.08 20.62 -10.36
C GLU A 47 -29.25 19.15 -10.73
N LEU A 48 -28.69 18.27 -9.91
CA LEU A 48 -28.82 16.83 -10.08
C LEU A 48 -29.98 16.36 -9.21
N SER A 49 -30.88 15.57 -9.79
CA SER A 49 -31.94 14.88 -9.03
C SER A 49 -31.32 13.88 -8.04
N ASP A 50 -32.08 13.55 -7.01
CA ASP A 50 -31.70 12.60 -5.95
C ASP A 50 -31.49 11.21 -6.57
N SER A 51 -30.28 10.97 -7.06
CA SER A 51 -29.88 9.83 -7.85
C SER A 51 -28.68 9.16 -7.18
N SER A 52 -28.43 7.89 -7.51
CA SER A 52 -27.42 7.09 -6.83
C SER A 52 -26.04 7.77 -6.83
N GLY A 53 -25.26 7.58 -5.76
CA GLY A 53 -23.96 8.25 -5.59
C GLY A 53 -22.94 8.03 -6.74
N ASP A 54 -23.09 6.95 -7.51
CA ASP A 54 -22.27 6.69 -8.69
C ASP A 54 -22.56 7.68 -9.84
N ILE A 55 -23.80 8.14 -10.01
CA ILE A 55 -24.17 9.16 -11.01
C ILE A 55 -23.52 10.49 -10.65
N HIS A 56 -23.61 10.91 -9.38
CA HIS A 56 -22.93 12.12 -8.91
C HIS A 56 -21.42 12.02 -9.14
N PHE A 57 -20.81 10.86 -8.87
CA PHE A 57 -19.39 10.64 -9.12
C PHE A 57 -19.03 10.79 -10.61
N ILE A 58 -19.79 10.15 -11.52
CA ILE A 58 -19.54 10.22 -12.96
C ILE A 58 -19.73 11.65 -13.49
N VAL A 59 -20.76 12.36 -13.03
CA VAL A 59 -21.00 13.76 -13.43
C VAL A 59 -19.86 14.65 -12.99
N PHE A 60 -19.41 14.54 -11.73
CA PHE A 60 -18.25 15.28 -11.25
C PHE A 60 -16.99 14.93 -12.04
N GLU A 61 -16.74 13.65 -12.35
CA GLU A 61 -15.59 13.25 -13.16
C GLU A 61 -15.61 13.89 -14.55
N ARG A 62 -16.80 13.99 -15.18
CA ARG A 62 -16.98 14.63 -16.50
C ARG A 62 -16.85 16.14 -16.45
N LEU A 63 -17.38 16.81 -15.43
CA LEU A 63 -17.25 18.26 -15.25
C LEU A 63 -15.79 18.68 -15.03
N ASN A 64 -14.98 17.83 -14.39
CA ASN A 64 -13.57 18.10 -14.11
C ASN A 64 -12.61 17.80 -15.28
N THR A 65 -13.12 17.70 -16.52
CA THR A 65 -12.29 17.39 -17.70
C THR A 65 -11.59 18.60 -18.34
N GLY A 66 -12.08 19.82 -18.11
CA GLY A 66 -11.49 21.04 -18.68
C GLY A 66 -10.25 21.59 -17.97
N GLY A 67 -9.90 21.07 -16.78
CA GLY A 67 -8.77 21.53 -15.96
C GLY A 67 -7.92 20.37 -15.44
N VAL A 68 -7.20 20.57 -14.32
CA VAL A 68 -6.46 19.49 -13.66
C VAL A 68 -7.47 18.45 -13.17
N LYS A 69 -7.58 17.32 -13.88
CA LYS A 69 -8.51 16.23 -13.56
C LYS A 69 -8.30 15.78 -12.11
N LEU A 70 -9.36 15.89 -11.29
CA LEU A 70 -9.38 15.34 -9.94
C LEU A 70 -9.25 13.82 -9.99
N ASN A 71 -8.53 13.26 -9.02
CA ASN A 71 -8.47 11.81 -8.87
C ASN A 71 -9.67 11.31 -8.07
N ASP A 72 -9.83 9.99 -8.03
CA ASP A 72 -11.02 9.42 -7.40
C ASP A 72 -11.18 9.78 -5.92
N MET A 73 -10.07 9.91 -5.17
CA MET A 73 -10.12 10.27 -3.76
C MET A 73 -10.50 11.75 -3.55
N GLU A 74 -10.03 12.64 -4.42
CA GLU A 74 -10.41 14.05 -4.42
C GLU A 74 -11.90 14.23 -4.73
N ILE A 75 -12.44 13.46 -5.69
CA ILE A 75 -13.88 13.45 -5.99
C ILE A 75 -14.67 12.89 -4.79
N ARG A 76 -14.24 11.76 -4.21
CA ARG A 76 -14.87 11.16 -3.02
C ARG A 76 -14.93 12.13 -1.85
N ASN A 77 -13.84 12.85 -1.59
CA ASN A 77 -13.76 13.82 -0.51
C ASN A 77 -14.78 14.96 -0.67
N CYS A 78 -15.15 15.31 -1.90
CA CYS A 78 -16.16 16.33 -2.19
C CYS A 78 -17.59 15.80 -2.02
N LEU A 79 -17.85 14.57 -2.48
CA LEU A 79 -19.18 13.96 -2.52
C LEU A 79 -19.62 13.36 -1.18
N TYR A 80 -18.73 12.64 -0.49
CA TYR A 80 -19.04 11.91 0.73
C TYR A 80 -18.57 12.66 1.97
N ARG A 81 -19.18 13.81 2.24
CA ARG A 81 -18.88 14.61 3.43
C ARG A 81 -19.54 14.00 4.67
N GLY A 82 -18.78 13.80 5.74
CA GLY A 82 -19.30 13.23 6.98
C GLY A 82 -18.20 12.86 7.97
N THR A 83 -18.59 12.20 9.06
CA THR A 83 -17.67 11.80 10.15
C THR A 83 -16.62 10.81 9.67
N LEU A 84 -16.96 9.88 8.76
CA LEU A 84 -16.00 8.91 8.23
C LEU A 84 -14.88 9.57 7.40
N ASN A 85 -15.22 10.54 6.56
CA ASN A 85 -14.20 11.23 5.76
C ASN A 85 -13.28 12.09 6.64
N SER A 86 -13.81 12.62 7.75
CA SER A 86 -13.01 13.31 8.77
C SER A 86 -12.06 12.34 9.48
N LEU A 87 -12.55 11.17 9.88
CA LEU A 87 -11.74 10.09 10.46
C LEU A 87 -10.63 9.63 9.51
N ILE A 88 -10.92 9.41 8.23
CA ILE A 88 -9.91 9.00 7.23
C ILE A 88 -8.76 10.01 7.18
N LYS A 89 -9.07 11.31 7.27
CA LYS A 89 -8.07 12.39 7.30
C LYS A 89 -7.25 12.38 8.59
N GLU A 90 -7.86 12.02 9.72
CA GLU A 90 -7.18 11.89 11.01
C GLU A 90 -6.23 10.69 11.02
N LEU A 91 -6.71 9.51 10.60
CA LEU A 91 -5.90 8.29 10.52
C LEU A 91 -4.73 8.42 9.55
N ALA A 92 -4.87 9.22 8.48
CA ALA A 92 -3.75 9.52 7.58
C ALA A 92 -2.58 10.26 8.27
N ARG A 93 -2.78 10.80 9.48
CA ARG A 93 -1.75 11.44 10.31
C ARG A 93 -1.15 10.51 11.36
N ASP A 94 -1.59 9.25 11.43
CA ASP A 94 -1.01 8.27 12.34
C ASP A 94 0.50 8.11 12.08
N THR A 95 1.27 8.10 13.16
CA THR A 95 2.74 8.08 13.08
C THR A 95 3.27 6.72 12.60
N ASN A 96 2.60 5.61 12.96
CA ASN A 96 2.98 4.29 12.47
C ASN A 96 2.71 4.16 10.97
N PHE A 97 1.56 4.68 10.50
CA PHE A 97 1.21 4.74 9.08
C PHE A 97 2.23 5.55 8.29
N ILE A 98 2.52 6.78 8.71
CA ILE A 98 3.48 7.66 8.02
C ILE A 98 4.85 7.00 7.92
N THR A 99 5.33 6.41 9.03
CA THR A 99 6.63 5.75 9.09
C THR A 99 6.67 4.48 8.24
N ALA A 100 5.65 3.62 8.31
CA ALA A 100 5.60 2.39 7.53
C ALA A 100 5.49 2.67 6.02
N VAL A 101 4.68 3.66 5.62
CA VAL A 101 4.53 4.04 4.22
C VAL A 101 5.77 4.76 3.69
N ASN A 102 6.45 5.55 4.53
CA ASN A 102 7.71 6.23 4.25
C ASN A 102 7.76 6.90 2.86
N GLN A 103 6.79 7.77 2.57
CA GLN A 103 6.68 8.42 1.27
C GLN A 103 6.58 9.93 1.42
N ARG A 104 7.50 10.66 0.77
CA ARG A 104 7.48 12.13 0.77
C ARG A 104 6.27 12.65 -0.01
N LYS A 105 5.63 13.70 0.54
CA LYS A 105 4.48 14.41 -0.04
C LYS A 105 3.31 13.47 -0.39
N PHE A 106 3.06 12.46 0.45
CA PHE A 106 2.04 11.44 0.21
C PHE A 106 0.61 11.98 0.39
N GLU A 107 0.46 13.05 1.15
CA GLU A 107 -0.77 13.83 1.27
C GLU A 107 -1.15 14.55 -0.03
N ARG A 108 -0.18 14.75 -0.94
CA ARG A 108 -0.42 15.39 -2.23
C ARG A 108 -1.41 14.55 -3.04
N ARG A 109 -2.48 15.20 -3.52
CA ARG A 109 -3.58 14.53 -4.23
C ARG A 109 -4.24 13.43 -3.36
N MET A 110 -4.20 13.52 -2.03
CA MET A 110 -4.89 12.61 -1.09
C MET A 110 -4.52 11.12 -1.25
N GLN A 111 -3.27 10.79 -1.58
CA GLN A 111 -2.86 9.38 -1.75
C GLN A 111 -2.85 8.62 -0.42
N ASP A 112 -2.45 9.31 0.65
CA ASP A 112 -2.57 8.87 2.05
C ASP A 112 -4.00 8.42 2.40
N ARG A 113 -4.98 9.30 2.19
CA ARG A 113 -6.40 9.03 2.47
C ARG A 113 -6.94 7.90 1.61
N ALA A 114 -6.45 7.77 0.38
CA ALA A 114 -6.83 6.66 -0.49
C ALA A 114 -6.34 5.30 0.04
N LEU A 115 -5.19 5.23 0.74
CA LEU A 115 -4.75 4.01 1.41
C LEU A 115 -5.59 3.72 2.65
N VAL A 116 -5.79 4.72 3.51
CA VAL A 116 -6.64 4.58 4.70
C VAL A 116 -8.05 4.11 4.33
N LEU A 117 -8.65 4.71 3.30
CA LEU A 117 -9.97 4.31 2.79
C LEU A 117 -9.98 2.84 2.34
N ARG A 118 -8.94 2.37 1.62
CA ARG A 118 -8.83 0.96 1.23
C ARG A 118 -8.79 0.06 2.45
N PHE A 119 -7.96 0.38 3.44
CA PHE A 119 -7.86 -0.42 4.66
C PHE A 119 -9.22 -0.55 5.34
N LEU A 120 -9.91 0.57 5.61
CA LEU A 120 -11.18 0.55 6.32
C LEU A 120 -12.25 -0.22 5.54
N ALA A 121 -12.34 -0.02 4.23
CA ALA A 121 -13.31 -0.71 3.40
C ALA A 121 -13.08 -2.23 3.36
N PHE A 122 -11.82 -2.69 3.26
CA PHE A 122 -11.50 -4.11 3.27
C PHE A 122 -11.59 -4.75 4.65
N TYR A 123 -11.30 -4.01 5.72
CA TYR A 123 -11.55 -4.46 7.09
C TYR A 123 -13.05 -4.69 7.32
N GLU A 124 -13.90 -3.72 6.94
CA GLU A 124 -15.33 -3.78 7.21
C GLU A 124 -16.08 -4.77 6.32
N ARG A 125 -15.77 -4.78 5.00
CA ARG A 125 -16.58 -5.51 4.01
C ARG A 125 -15.89 -6.75 3.46
N THR A 126 -14.60 -6.97 3.76
CA THR A 126 -13.75 -8.02 3.18
C THR A 126 -13.54 -7.91 1.67
N HIS A 127 -12.52 -8.60 1.14
CA HIS A 127 -12.24 -8.64 -0.29
C HIS A 127 -13.29 -9.40 -1.10
N LEU A 128 -14.01 -10.34 -0.48
CA LEU A 128 -15.04 -11.16 -1.13
C LEU A 128 -16.23 -10.33 -1.63
N LYS A 129 -16.49 -9.16 -1.04
CA LYS A 129 -17.55 -8.24 -1.47
C LYS A 129 -17.13 -7.30 -2.60
N CYS A 130 -15.85 -7.25 -2.97
CA CYS A 130 -15.34 -6.41 -4.04
C CYS A 130 -15.47 -7.11 -5.41
N THR A 131 -16.69 -7.41 -5.86
CA THR A 131 -16.96 -8.17 -7.09
C THR A 131 -17.09 -7.30 -8.34
N LEU A 132 -17.63 -6.08 -8.19
CA LEU A 132 -17.92 -5.15 -9.29
C LEU A 132 -16.83 -4.07 -9.47
N GLY A 133 -15.65 -4.33 -8.93
CA GLY A 133 -14.47 -3.51 -9.05
C GLY A 133 -14.24 -2.53 -7.89
N LEU A 134 -12.97 -2.18 -7.69
CA LEU A 134 -12.52 -1.41 -6.52
C LEU A 134 -13.19 -0.02 -6.42
N LYS A 135 -13.41 0.66 -7.54
CA LYS A 135 -13.97 2.02 -7.55
C LYS A 135 -15.35 2.05 -6.89
N ARG A 136 -16.24 1.16 -7.34
CA ARG A 136 -17.60 1.01 -6.80
C ARG A 136 -17.59 0.51 -5.37
N PHE A 137 -16.74 -0.47 -5.05
CA PHE A 137 -16.61 -0.98 -3.68
C PHE A 137 -16.28 0.11 -2.66
N LEU A 138 -15.34 1.02 -2.99
CA LEU A 138 -14.97 2.13 -2.11
C LEU A 138 -16.06 3.21 -2.04
N ASN A 139 -16.76 3.49 -3.15
CA ASN A 139 -17.87 4.43 -3.18
C ASN A 139 -19.05 3.96 -2.32
N GLU A 140 -19.42 2.69 -2.44
CA GLU A 140 -20.46 2.06 -1.62
C GLU A 140 -20.10 2.10 -0.14
N PHE A 141 -18.86 1.79 0.23
CA PHE A 141 -18.40 1.89 1.62
C PHE A 141 -18.54 3.33 2.16
N LEU A 142 -18.08 4.33 1.41
CA LEU A 142 -18.24 5.73 1.83
C LEU A 142 -19.69 6.16 1.93
N SER A 143 -20.55 5.70 1.01
CA SER A 143 -21.98 6.02 1.03
C SER A 143 -22.69 5.40 2.24
N THR A 144 -22.42 4.12 2.54
CA THR A 144 -23.04 3.41 3.66
C THR A 144 -22.59 3.96 5.01
N TYR A 145 -21.31 4.29 5.15
CA TYR A 145 -20.72 4.70 6.43
C TYR A 145 -20.42 6.20 6.49
N GLN A 146 -21.04 7.03 5.63
CA GLN A 146 -20.74 8.46 5.50
C GLN A 146 -20.74 9.20 6.84
N ASN A 147 -21.78 8.95 7.64
CA ASN A 147 -21.94 9.46 9.00
C ASN A 147 -21.78 8.30 10.00
N CYS A 148 -20.58 7.72 10.07
CA CYS A 148 -20.32 6.60 10.97
C CYS A 148 -20.52 7.01 12.45
N PRO A 149 -21.17 6.16 13.27
CA PRO A 149 -21.29 6.38 14.70
C PRO A 149 -19.93 6.44 15.41
N ASN A 150 -19.87 7.12 16.55
CA ASN A 150 -18.63 7.30 17.32
C ASN A 150 -17.98 5.97 17.74
N ASP A 151 -18.78 4.97 18.11
CA ASP A 151 -18.26 3.67 18.53
C ASP A 151 -17.58 2.95 17.36
N LYS A 152 -18.17 3.05 16.16
CA LYS A 152 -17.59 2.50 14.94
C LYS A 152 -16.33 3.25 14.53
N ALA A 153 -16.31 4.58 14.69
CA ALA A 153 -15.11 5.38 14.45
C ALA A 153 -13.95 4.98 15.38
N ARG A 154 -14.24 4.75 16.66
CA ARG A 154 -13.24 4.26 17.65
C ARG A 154 -12.73 2.85 17.31
N GLU A 155 -13.61 1.96 16.86
CA GLU A 155 -13.23 0.63 16.39
C GLU A 155 -12.24 0.72 15.21
N TYR A 156 -12.59 1.51 14.18
CA TYR A 156 -11.75 1.76 13.02
C TYR A 156 -10.40 2.37 13.38
N GLN A 157 -10.37 3.33 14.29
CA GLN A 157 -9.12 3.90 14.77
C GLN A 157 -8.24 2.85 15.44
N LYS A 158 -8.78 2.12 16.41
CA LYS A 158 -8.03 1.11 17.17
C LYS A 158 -7.45 0.02 16.28
N VAL A 159 -8.24 -0.49 15.34
CA VAL A 159 -7.77 -1.55 14.44
C VAL A 159 -6.75 -1.04 13.42
N PHE A 160 -6.94 0.19 12.90
CA PHE A 160 -5.97 0.81 12.00
C PHE A 160 -4.61 1.00 12.68
N GLU A 161 -4.59 1.63 13.86
CA GLU A 161 -3.37 1.86 14.64
C GLU A 161 -2.64 0.54 14.97
N LYS A 162 -3.38 -0.51 15.38
CA LYS A 162 -2.82 -1.86 15.61
C LYS A 162 -2.14 -2.40 14.35
N CYS A 163 -2.84 -2.37 13.22
CA CYS A 163 -2.34 -2.95 11.97
C CYS A 163 -1.17 -2.15 11.38
N MET A 164 -1.14 -0.83 11.54
CA MET A 164 -0.01 0.01 11.13
C MET A 164 1.21 -0.26 12.01
N LYS A 165 1.02 -0.38 13.33
CA LYS A 165 2.10 -0.77 14.25
C LYS A 165 2.64 -2.16 13.93
N ALA A 166 1.77 -3.13 13.63
CA ALA A 166 2.17 -4.46 13.18
C ALA A 166 2.97 -4.41 11.88
N SER A 167 2.50 -3.65 10.89
CA SER A 167 3.19 -3.47 9.61
C SER A 167 4.58 -2.86 9.78
N LEU A 168 4.71 -1.84 10.63
CA LEU A 168 5.99 -1.23 10.97
C LEU A 168 6.91 -2.21 11.71
N THR A 169 6.38 -3.03 12.61
CA THR A 169 7.13 -4.04 13.37
C THR A 169 7.73 -5.10 12.43
N VAL A 170 6.97 -5.55 11.44
CA VAL A 170 7.41 -6.61 10.51
C VAL A 170 8.32 -6.08 9.40
N PHE A 171 7.98 -4.94 8.80
CA PHE A 171 8.61 -4.48 7.54
C PHE A 171 9.43 -3.19 7.68
N GLY A 172 9.40 -2.54 8.85
CA GLY A 172 10.04 -1.25 9.04
C GLY A 172 9.47 -0.18 8.10
N ASP A 173 10.36 0.71 7.65
CA ASP A 173 10.06 1.81 6.73
C ASP A 173 10.05 1.41 5.25
N THR A 174 10.22 0.12 4.97
CA THR A 174 10.16 -0.47 3.63
C THR A 174 8.84 -1.19 3.36
N ALA A 175 7.86 -1.05 4.26
CA ALA A 175 6.58 -1.71 4.14
C ALA A 175 5.88 -1.42 2.81
N PHE A 176 5.09 -2.39 2.37
CA PHE A 176 4.21 -2.30 1.20
C PHE A 176 4.93 -2.07 -0.14
N ARG A 177 6.21 -2.46 -0.25
CA ARG A 177 7.03 -2.29 -1.46
C ARG A 177 7.39 -3.61 -2.08
N LEU A 178 7.62 -3.60 -3.39
CA LEU A 178 8.34 -4.65 -4.08
C LEU A 178 9.82 -4.30 -4.16
N LYS A 179 10.68 -5.30 -4.40
CA LYS A 179 12.06 -5.06 -4.85
C LYS A 179 12.07 -4.36 -6.21
N SER A 180 13.08 -3.54 -6.48
CA SER A 180 13.11 -2.63 -7.63
C SER A 180 13.10 -3.34 -8.98
N ASP A 181 13.76 -4.48 -9.07
CA ASP A 181 13.80 -5.41 -10.21
C ASP A 181 12.44 -6.07 -10.43
N ILE A 182 11.76 -6.47 -9.35
CA ILE A 182 10.41 -7.05 -9.41
C ILE A 182 9.38 -5.98 -9.80
N ALA A 183 9.50 -4.77 -9.26
CA ALA A 183 8.59 -3.65 -9.54
C ALA A 183 8.68 -3.20 -11.01
N LYS A 184 9.90 -3.21 -11.59
CA LYS A 184 10.21 -2.73 -12.94
C LYS A 184 11.15 -3.72 -13.65
N PRO A 185 10.65 -4.89 -14.07
CA PRO A 185 11.45 -5.89 -14.75
C PRO A 185 11.94 -5.33 -16.09
N GLY A 186 13.15 -5.74 -16.48
CA GLY A 186 13.80 -5.30 -17.72
C GLY A 186 14.41 -3.89 -17.65
N LYS A 187 14.43 -3.24 -16.49
CA LYS A 187 15.19 -1.98 -16.27
C LYS A 187 16.36 -2.24 -15.32
N PHE A 188 17.43 -1.45 -15.46
CA PHE A 188 18.52 -1.45 -14.49
C PHE A 188 17.96 -1.20 -13.08
N SER A 189 18.41 -2.03 -12.14
CA SER A 189 17.85 -2.15 -10.80
C SER A 189 18.98 -2.46 -9.83
N SER A 190 18.94 -1.86 -8.63
CA SER A 190 19.87 -2.16 -7.54
C SER A 190 19.53 -3.46 -6.79
N GLY A 191 18.34 -4.03 -7.00
CA GLY A 191 17.81 -5.15 -6.20
C GLY A 191 17.34 -4.73 -4.80
N GLU A 192 17.34 -3.44 -4.51
CA GLU A 192 16.83 -2.88 -3.26
C GLU A 192 15.31 -2.72 -3.29
N TRP A 193 14.72 -2.24 -2.19
CA TRP A 193 13.30 -1.91 -2.14
C TRP A 193 12.96 -0.74 -3.08
N SER A 194 11.85 -0.86 -3.81
CA SER A 194 11.37 0.23 -4.65
C SER A 194 10.98 1.45 -3.81
N THR A 195 11.18 2.65 -4.36
CA THR A 195 10.95 3.89 -3.62
C THR A 195 9.49 4.13 -3.26
N ARG A 196 8.55 3.64 -4.09
CA ARG A 196 7.12 3.90 -3.94
C ARG A 196 6.38 2.70 -3.33
N PRO A 197 5.50 2.92 -2.35
CA PRO A 197 4.61 1.88 -1.85
C PRO A 197 3.62 1.46 -2.94
N ASN A 198 3.19 0.21 -2.88
CA ASN A 198 2.16 -0.36 -3.74
C ASN A 198 0.84 -0.44 -2.96
N ALA A 199 -0.20 0.19 -3.48
CA ALA A 199 -1.51 0.24 -2.83
C ALA A 199 -2.22 -1.13 -2.70
N ALA A 200 -2.00 -2.05 -3.65
CA ALA A 200 -2.54 -3.42 -3.55
C ALA A 200 -1.83 -4.21 -2.44
N ILE A 201 -0.53 -4.00 -2.27
CA ILE A 201 0.21 -4.65 -1.19
C ILE A 201 -0.21 -4.05 0.15
N PHE A 202 -0.36 -2.73 0.21
CA PHE A 202 -0.90 -2.05 1.39
C PHE A 202 -2.24 -2.67 1.81
N GLN A 203 -3.23 -2.69 0.93
CA GLN A 203 -4.57 -3.15 1.30
C GLN A 203 -4.61 -4.63 1.69
N VAL A 204 -3.72 -5.48 1.16
CA VAL A 204 -3.69 -6.93 1.46
C VAL A 204 -2.97 -7.18 2.78
N VAL A 205 -1.74 -6.68 2.89
CA VAL A 205 -0.88 -6.93 4.05
C VAL A 205 -1.42 -6.24 5.28
N SER A 206 -1.74 -4.94 5.19
CA SER A 206 -2.14 -4.19 6.38
C SER A 206 -3.45 -4.68 6.98
N THR A 207 -4.45 -5.02 6.16
CA THR A 207 -5.72 -5.53 6.70
C THR A 207 -5.54 -6.92 7.29
N SER A 208 -4.71 -7.78 6.70
CA SER A 208 -4.53 -9.16 7.19
C SER A 208 -4.13 -9.24 8.68
N PHE A 209 -3.39 -8.24 9.18
CA PHE A 209 -2.98 -8.17 10.59
C PHE A 209 -4.12 -7.89 11.57
N HIS A 210 -5.32 -7.53 11.11
CA HIS A 210 -6.46 -7.38 12.02
C HIS A 210 -6.82 -8.72 12.68
N ARG A 211 -6.52 -9.85 12.02
CA ARG A 211 -6.88 -11.23 12.41
C ARG A 211 -6.09 -11.76 13.60
N TYR A 212 -4.98 -11.13 13.95
CA TYR A 212 -4.07 -11.57 14.99
C TYR A 212 -3.80 -10.48 16.01
N ASP A 213 -3.37 -10.89 17.20
CA ASP A 213 -2.91 -9.96 18.22
C ASP A 213 -1.49 -9.49 17.91
N LEU A 214 -1.16 -8.26 18.32
CA LEU A 214 0.15 -7.66 18.05
C LEU A 214 1.29 -8.51 18.62
N GLY A 215 1.09 -9.15 19.77
CA GLY A 215 2.09 -10.04 20.38
C GLY A 215 2.41 -11.26 19.50
N GLN A 216 1.39 -11.88 18.91
CA GLN A 216 1.58 -13.03 18.01
C GLN A 216 2.33 -12.60 16.74
N ILE A 217 1.96 -11.45 16.16
CA ILE A 217 2.64 -10.90 14.98
C ILE A 217 4.10 -10.58 15.31
N THR A 218 4.36 -9.95 16.46
CA THR A 218 5.72 -9.58 16.90
C THR A 218 6.58 -10.83 17.05
N GLN A 219 6.06 -11.89 17.68
CA GLN A 219 6.79 -13.16 17.84
C GLN A 219 7.14 -13.83 16.50
N LYS A 220 6.32 -13.60 15.47
CA LYS A 220 6.49 -14.16 14.13
C LYS A 220 7.00 -13.15 13.11
N ALA A 221 7.49 -11.98 13.53
CA ALA A 221 7.80 -10.87 12.62
C ALA A 221 8.78 -11.28 11.52
N ASP A 222 9.89 -11.93 11.89
CA ASP A 222 10.88 -12.44 10.94
C ASP A 222 10.28 -13.48 9.99
N CYS A 223 9.41 -14.38 10.49
CA CYS A 223 8.76 -15.38 9.66
C CYS A 223 7.84 -14.72 8.61
N ILE A 224 7.07 -13.72 9.03
CA ILE A 224 6.14 -12.99 8.16
C ILE A 224 6.92 -12.20 7.11
N TYR A 225 8.00 -11.53 7.51
CA TYR A 225 8.87 -10.79 6.60
C TYR A 225 9.46 -11.72 5.53
N GLU A 226 10.07 -12.83 5.95
CA GLU A 226 10.69 -13.78 5.01
C GLU A 226 9.63 -14.50 4.15
N GLY A 227 8.44 -14.77 4.70
CA GLY A 227 7.31 -15.31 3.95
C GLY A 227 6.82 -14.37 2.85
N TYR A 228 6.85 -13.05 3.11
CA TYR A 228 6.57 -12.02 2.12
C TYR A 228 7.66 -11.93 1.05
N VAL A 229 8.94 -11.93 1.46
CA VAL A 229 10.08 -11.92 0.52
C VAL A 229 10.03 -13.15 -0.39
N ASP A 230 9.76 -14.33 0.16
CA ASP A 230 9.57 -15.53 -0.64
C ASP A 230 8.39 -15.39 -1.60
N LEU A 231 7.25 -14.84 -1.15
CA LEU A 231 6.06 -14.69 -2.01
C LEU A 231 6.37 -13.83 -3.24
N ILE A 232 7.03 -12.68 -3.04
CA ILE A 232 7.33 -11.77 -4.16
C ILE A 232 8.40 -12.33 -5.10
N ASN A 233 9.25 -13.26 -4.65
CA ASN A 233 10.27 -13.89 -5.48
C ASN A 233 9.77 -15.17 -6.19
N SER A 234 8.85 -15.91 -5.58
CA SER A 234 8.40 -17.22 -6.08
C SER A 234 7.09 -17.14 -6.86
N ASP A 235 6.13 -16.29 -6.47
CA ASP A 235 4.82 -16.20 -7.10
C ASP A 235 4.74 -15.03 -8.09
N THR A 236 5.18 -15.32 -9.32
CA THR A 236 5.10 -14.37 -10.44
C THR A 236 3.68 -13.91 -10.74
N MET A 237 2.66 -14.73 -10.48
CA MET A 237 1.27 -14.36 -10.72
C MET A 237 0.82 -13.34 -9.68
N TRP A 238 1.09 -13.57 -8.40
CA TRP A 238 0.79 -12.62 -7.33
C TRP A 238 1.44 -11.26 -7.60
N VAL A 239 2.72 -11.28 -7.97
CA VAL A 239 3.47 -10.08 -8.37
C VAL A 239 2.81 -9.35 -9.53
N ASP A 240 2.41 -10.06 -10.59
CA ASP A 240 1.73 -9.45 -11.72
C ASP A 240 0.41 -8.80 -11.30
N ARG A 241 -0.39 -9.49 -10.46
CA ARG A 241 -1.69 -8.99 -9.99
C ARG A 241 -1.56 -7.74 -9.13
N VAL A 242 -0.58 -7.64 -8.24
CA VAL A 242 -0.38 -6.42 -7.44
C VAL A 242 0.25 -5.28 -8.24
N ARG A 243 0.97 -5.57 -9.34
CA ARG A 243 1.58 -4.54 -10.20
C ARG A 243 0.59 -3.96 -11.22
N ARG A 244 -0.24 -4.81 -11.85
CA ARG A 244 -1.12 -4.42 -12.95
C ARG A 244 -2.56 -4.22 -12.48
N ALA A 245 -2.92 -2.95 -12.27
CA ALA A 245 -4.27 -2.41 -12.09
C ALA A 245 -5.15 -3.15 -11.04
N THR A 246 -5.11 -2.60 -9.83
CA THR A 246 -5.68 -3.08 -8.56
C THR A 246 -7.21 -3.14 -8.49
N GLY A 247 -7.92 -3.19 -9.63
CA GLY A 247 -9.36 -2.96 -9.72
C GLY A 247 -10.20 -4.14 -10.20
N GLU A 248 -9.59 -5.16 -10.83
CA GLU A 248 -10.31 -6.35 -11.29
C GLU A 248 -10.52 -7.33 -10.13
N SER A 249 -11.78 -7.71 -9.89
CA SER A 249 -12.20 -8.46 -8.69
C SER A 249 -11.54 -9.83 -8.56
N THR A 250 -11.33 -10.53 -9.67
CA THR A 250 -10.64 -11.84 -9.71
C THR A 250 -9.19 -11.73 -9.27
N ARG A 251 -8.48 -10.71 -9.74
CA ARG A 251 -7.07 -10.44 -9.37
C ARG A 251 -6.95 -10.09 -7.90
N LEU A 252 -7.85 -9.23 -7.43
CA LEU A 252 -7.89 -8.80 -6.04
C LEU A 252 -8.14 -9.99 -5.13
N LYS A 253 -9.13 -10.83 -5.46
CA LYS A 253 -9.42 -12.07 -4.71
C LYS A 253 -8.19 -12.95 -4.59
N TYR A 254 -7.51 -13.24 -5.69
CA TYR A 254 -6.27 -14.03 -5.67
C TYR A 254 -5.22 -13.42 -4.73
N THR A 255 -4.94 -12.11 -4.84
CA THR A 255 -3.89 -11.48 -4.02
C THR A 255 -4.17 -11.55 -2.52
N PHE A 256 -5.44 -11.43 -2.11
CA PHE A 256 -5.85 -11.59 -0.73
C PHE A 256 -5.75 -13.05 -0.29
N ASP A 257 -6.38 -13.97 -1.03
CA ASP A 257 -6.44 -15.39 -0.68
C ASP A 257 -5.03 -15.98 -0.50
N THR A 258 -4.13 -15.75 -1.46
CA THR A 258 -2.75 -16.26 -1.41
C THR A 258 -1.96 -15.70 -0.22
N TRP A 259 -2.10 -14.41 0.08
CA TRP A 259 -1.39 -13.81 1.22
C TRP A 259 -1.96 -14.30 2.55
N LEU A 260 -3.29 -14.38 2.67
CA LEU A 260 -3.96 -14.84 3.88
C LEU A 260 -3.64 -16.30 4.17
N GLU A 261 -3.63 -17.18 3.16
CA GLU A 261 -3.25 -18.58 3.32
C GLU A 261 -1.81 -18.72 3.84
N ARG A 262 -0.87 -17.97 3.25
CA ARG A 262 0.53 -17.94 3.67
C ARG A 262 0.70 -17.40 5.08
N LEU A 263 0.02 -16.31 5.41
CA LEU A 263 0.05 -15.77 6.76
C LEU A 263 -0.53 -16.79 7.76
N ASP A 264 -1.65 -17.43 7.44
CA ASP A 264 -2.28 -18.43 8.30
C ASP A 264 -1.37 -19.64 8.54
N GLU A 265 -0.58 -20.05 7.55
CA GLU A 265 0.42 -21.10 7.68
C GLU A 265 1.53 -20.68 8.66
N ILE A 266 2.13 -19.51 8.45
CA ILE A 266 3.18 -18.95 9.33
C ILE A 266 2.71 -18.84 10.78
N MET A 267 1.46 -18.40 10.98
CA MET A 267 0.86 -18.23 12.30
C MET A 267 0.50 -19.56 12.96
N ARG A 268 0.27 -20.63 12.20
CA ARG A 268 0.01 -21.98 12.73
C ARG A 268 1.28 -22.73 13.15
N THR A 269 2.44 -22.39 12.60
CA THR A 269 3.69 -23.10 12.91
C THR A 269 4.15 -22.87 14.35
N SER A 270 3.97 -23.87 15.23
CA SER A 270 4.18 -23.75 16.68
C SER A 270 5.64 -23.75 17.17
N GLN A 271 6.63 -23.96 16.30
CA GLN A 271 8.01 -24.11 16.80
C GLN A 271 8.70 -22.75 16.96
N PRO A 272 9.31 -22.48 18.14
CA PRO A 272 10.31 -21.43 18.25
C PRO A 272 11.43 -21.80 17.28
N GLN A 273 11.70 -20.90 16.34
CA GLN A 273 12.91 -20.99 15.54
C GLN A 273 14.11 -21.10 16.50
N ASP A 274 15.03 -22.04 16.24
CA ASP A 274 16.21 -22.24 17.10
C ASP A 274 16.88 -20.90 17.37
N ALA A 275 17.32 -20.63 18.61
CA ALA A 275 17.93 -19.35 18.98
C ALA A 275 19.17 -18.94 18.15
N ARG A 276 19.66 -19.83 17.26
CA ARG A 276 20.76 -19.61 16.33
C ARG A 276 20.34 -19.97 14.91
N ARG A 277 20.35 -18.98 14.00
CA ARG A 277 20.15 -19.15 12.55
C ARG A 277 21.41 -19.68 11.83
N ALA A 278 22.57 -19.66 12.49
CA ALA A 278 23.85 -20.06 11.89
C ALA A 278 24.24 -21.50 12.26
N PHE A 279 24.57 -22.31 11.26
CA PHE A 279 25.21 -23.61 11.43
C PHE A 279 26.65 -23.45 11.92
N SER A 280 27.15 -24.44 12.67
CA SER A 280 28.52 -24.38 13.21
C SER A 280 29.57 -24.51 12.10
N ARG A 281 30.74 -23.89 12.30
CA ARG A 281 31.89 -24.04 11.38
C ARG A 281 32.35 -25.50 11.29
N GLN A 282 32.19 -26.25 12.36
CA GLN A 282 32.50 -27.69 12.41
C GLN A 282 31.60 -28.48 11.46
N LEU A 283 30.28 -28.28 11.52
CA LEU A 283 29.33 -28.95 10.62
C LEU A 283 29.62 -28.63 9.15
N LYS A 284 30.01 -27.37 8.85
CA LYS A 284 30.45 -26.98 7.50
C LYS A 284 31.64 -27.78 7.00
N LYS A 285 32.63 -28.00 7.88
CA LYS A 285 33.82 -28.79 7.54
C LYS A 285 33.46 -30.26 7.31
N GLU A 286 32.67 -30.85 8.20
CA GLU A 286 32.21 -32.24 8.10
C GLU A 286 31.41 -32.49 6.81
N MET A 287 30.45 -31.61 6.49
CA MET A 287 29.66 -31.73 5.26
C MET A 287 30.49 -31.54 3.98
N PHE A 288 31.45 -30.60 3.99
CA PHE A 288 32.33 -30.37 2.85
C PHE A 288 33.27 -31.56 2.61
N GLU A 289 33.82 -32.16 3.67
CA GLU A 289 34.67 -33.35 3.58
C GLU A 289 33.88 -34.59 3.14
N ALA A 290 32.63 -34.73 3.59
CA ALA A 290 31.76 -35.86 3.22
C ALA A 290 31.28 -35.79 1.76
N ASN A 291 30.78 -34.63 1.31
CA ASN A 291 30.32 -34.44 -0.06
C ASN A 291 30.41 -32.96 -0.47
N PRO A 292 31.49 -32.54 -1.16
CA PRO A 292 31.69 -31.16 -1.59
C PRO A 292 30.87 -30.83 -2.84
N THR A 293 29.60 -31.23 -2.91
CA THR A 293 28.72 -30.94 -4.06
C THR A 293 27.69 -29.90 -3.68
N CYS A 294 27.59 -28.84 -4.47
CA CYS A 294 26.58 -27.82 -4.26
C CYS A 294 25.18 -28.38 -4.57
N LYS A 295 24.25 -28.32 -3.61
CA LYS A 295 22.87 -28.80 -3.82
C LYS A 295 22.11 -28.02 -4.90
N LEU A 296 22.46 -26.75 -5.10
CA LEU A 296 21.73 -25.85 -6.01
C LEU A 296 22.13 -26.02 -7.48
N CYS A 297 23.44 -26.09 -7.78
CA CYS A 297 23.93 -26.22 -9.15
C CYS A 297 24.48 -27.61 -9.49
N ARG A 298 24.54 -28.52 -8.51
CA ARG A 298 25.08 -29.89 -8.61
C ARG A 298 26.56 -29.98 -9.02
N ASN A 299 27.27 -28.85 -9.06
CA ASN A 299 28.71 -28.82 -9.32
C ASN A 299 29.51 -28.98 -8.03
N LYS A 300 30.71 -29.54 -8.16
CA LYS A 300 31.69 -29.68 -7.07
C LYS A 300 32.18 -28.31 -6.60
N ILE A 301 32.28 -28.13 -5.29
CA ILE A 301 32.84 -26.97 -4.61
C ILE A 301 34.32 -27.26 -4.34
N SER A 302 35.21 -26.44 -4.91
CA SER A 302 36.66 -26.69 -4.83
C SER A 302 37.28 -26.24 -3.51
N LEU A 303 36.78 -25.15 -2.92
CA LEU A 303 37.32 -24.57 -1.69
C LEU A 303 36.23 -24.51 -0.62
N ILE A 304 36.57 -24.86 0.62
CA ILE A 304 35.64 -24.76 1.74
C ILE A 304 35.17 -23.31 1.98
N ASP A 305 35.99 -22.32 1.63
CA ASP A 305 35.62 -20.91 1.74
C ASP A 305 34.51 -20.51 0.75
N ASP A 306 34.43 -21.19 -0.39
CA ASP A 306 33.37 -21.03 -1.39
C ASP A 306 32.10 -21.80 -1.03
N ALA A 307 32.15 -22.66 -0.01
CA ALA A 307 30.99 -23.36 0.50
C ALA A 307 30.21 -22.52 1.54
N VAL A 308 28.90 -22.72 1.60
CA VAL A 308 28.03 -22.24 2.68
C VAL A 308 27.06 -23.35 3.04
N ILE A 309 26.66 -23.43 4.31
CA ILE A 309 25.52 -24.26 4.71
C ILE A 309 24.29 -23.36 4.77
N ASP A 310 23.22 -23.82 4.14
CA ASP A 310 21.89 -23.23 4.24
C ASP A 310 20.86 -24.30 4.61
N HIS A 311 19.69 -23.89 5.08
CA HIS A 311 18.64 -24.82 5.47
C HIS A 311 17.96 -25.50 4.26
N ASP A 312 17.59 -26.78 4.38
CA ASP A 312 16.82 -27.51 3.36
C ASP A 312 15.36 -27.08 3.36
N SER A 313 14.70 -27.31 4.49
CA SER A 313 13.49 -26.61 4.88
C SER A 313 13.88 -25.25 5.41
N ARG A 314 13.40 -24.17 4.79
CA ARG A 314 13.80 -22.81 5.16
C ARG A 314 13.54 -22.55 6.64
N TYR A 315 14.48 -21.88 7.30
CA TYR A 315 14.41 -21.58 8.74
C TYR A 315 13.09 -20.90 9.14
N TRP A 316 12.57 -20.01 8.31
CA TRP A 316 11.30 -19.32 8.56
C TRP A 316 10.03 -20.16 8.39
N LEU A 317 10.10 -21.30 7.72
CA LEU A 317 9.02 -22.29 7.63
C LEU A 317 9.10 -23.33 8.78
N GLY A 318 9.91 -23.07 9.81
CA GLY A 318 10.14 -24.01 10.91
C GLY A 318 11.32 -24.97 10.66
N GLY A 319 12.16 -24.68 9.67
CA GLY A 319 13.41 -25.40 9.45
C GLY A 319 14.38 -25.21 10.62
N ARG A 320 14.67 -26.29 11.35
CA ARG A 320 15.61 -26.24 12.48
C ARG A 320 17.05 -26.11 12.01
N THR A 321 17.91 -25.43 12.78
CA THR A 321 19.36 -25.34 12.55
C THR A 321 20.04 -26.60 13.09
N ILE A 322 19.66 -27.74 12.53
CA ILE A 322 20.18 -29.08 12.87
C ILE A 322 20.86 -29.72 11.65
N PRO A 323 21.83 -30.62 11.85
CA PRO A 323 22.53 -31.29 10.75
C PRO A 323 21.62 -31.88 9.67
N ASP A 324 20.49 -32.49 10.05
CA ASP A 324 19.54 -33.10 9.11
C ASP A 324 18.86 -32.10 8.17
N ASN A 325 18.82 -30.83 8.53
CA ASN A 325 18.24 -29.76 7.73
C ASN A 325 19.32 -28.89 7.07
N ALA A 326 20.59 -29.29 7.13
CA ALA A 326 21.71 -28.56 6.56
C ALA A 326 21.98 -29.00 5.12
N ASN A 327 22.21 -28.05 4.22
CA ASN A 327 22.64 -28.30 2.84
C ASN A 327 23.87 -27.49 2.48
N LEU A 328 24.83 -28.15 1.83
CA LEU A 328 26.00 -27.49 1.28
C LEU A 328 25.68 -26.85 -0.07
N ALA A 329 26.05 -25.57 -0.25
CA ALA A 329 25.91 -24.84 -1.50
C ALA A 329 27.13 -23.96 -1.77
N HIS A 330 27.35 -23.56 -3.03
CA HIS A 330 28.26 -22.48 -3.34
C HIS A 330 27.73 -21.17 -2.73
N ARG A 331 28.62 -20.35 -2.17
CA ARG A 331 28.29 -19.02 -1.64
C ARG A 331 27.54 -18.18 -2.68
N ILE A 332 28.01 -18.16 -3.92
CA ILE A 332 27.37 -17.43 -5.04
C ILE A 332 25.99 -18.00 -5.37
N CYS A 333 25.82 -19.32 -5.39
CA CYS A 333 24.52 -19.93 -5.66
C CYS A 333 23.52 -19.61 -4.54
N ASN A 334 23.97 -19.63 -3.29
CA ASN A 334 23.14 -19.31 -2.14
C ASN A 334 22.72 -17.83 -2.12
N LEU A 335 23.64 -16.93 -2.50
CA LEU A 335 23.34 -15.50 -2.66
C LEU A 335 22.32 -15.22 -3.78
N LYS A 336 22.13 -16.14 -4.72
CA LYS A 336 21.09 -16.06 -5.76
C LYS A 336 19.77 -16.73 -5.36
N LYS A 337 19.77 -17.54 -4.29
CA LYS A 337 18.62 -18.29 -3.79
C LYS A 337 17.77 -17.45 -2.83
N GLY A 338 18.38 -16.47 -2.17
CA GLY A 338 17.78 -15.57 -1.18
C GLY A 338 17.56 -14.17 -1.71
#